data_AF-A0A956R1V8-F1
#
_entry.id   AF-A0A956R1V8-F1
#
_cell.length_a   1.000
_cell.length_b   1.000
_cell.length_c   1.000
_cell.angle_alpha   90.00
_cell.angle_beta   90.00
_cell.angle_gamma   90.00
#
_symmetry.space_group_name_H-M   'P 1'
#
loop_
_entity.id
_entity.type
_entity.pdbx_description
1 polymer ?
#
loop_
_entity_poly.entity_id
_entity_poly.type
_entity_poly.pdbx_seq_one_letter_code
_entity_poly.pdbx_strand_id
1 'polypeptide(L)'
;DDLFYDVRIDALVANRAWVLLNDTDLLWLQDLKTPRHPTIMAGVRASTVMPFYPDSVYEPGDPLTNPNGPQFRLGPALGYVFYDQPQKRARFNKPTLLLMPQWNILHRWRTGRDVSAAMPTIVIAFAFSGQLWGKN
;
A
#
# COMPACT_ATOMS: atom_id res chain seq x y z
N ASP A 1 1.37 5.31 -26.64
CA ASP A 1 0.74 5.98 -25.52
C ASP A 1 1.84 6.49 -24.61
N ASP A 2 1.81 7.79 -24.33
CA ASP A 2 2.90 8.50 -23.64
C ASP A 2 2.67 8.53 -22.13
N LEU A 3 1.39 8.46 -21.72
CA LEU A 3 0.95 8.31 -20.34
C LEU A 3 0.07 7.06 -20.20
N PHE A 4 0.06 6.44 -19.03
CA PHE A 4 -0.90 5.41 -18.68
C PHE A 4 -1.29 5.53 -17.20
N TYR A 5 -2.47 5.04 -16.85
CA TYR A 5 -2.91 5.01 -15.46
C TYR A 5 -2.50 3.68 -14.81
N ASP A 6 -1.68 3.75 -13.77
CA ASP A 6 -1.32 2.60 -12.95
C ASP A 6 -2.28 2.47 -11.77
N VAL A 7 -3.17 1.49 -11.88
CA VAL A 7 -4.21 1.18 -10.87
C VAL A 7 -3.59 0.81 -9.52
N ARG A 8 -2.41 0.20 -9.48
CA ARG A 8 -1.78 -0.27 -8.24
C ARG A 8 -1.39 0.91 -7.35
N ILE A 9 -0.87 1.96 -7.95
CA ILE A 9 -0.39 3.15 -7.23
C ILE A 9 -1.36 4.33 -7.32
N ASP A 10 -2.45 4.17 -8.07
CA ASP A 10 -3.51 5.17 -8.27
C ASP A 10 -2.95 6.48 -8.86
N ALA A 11 -2.07 6.36 -9.86
CA ALA A 11 -1.41 7.50 -10.47
C ALA A 11 -1.36 7.39 -12.00
N LEU A 12 -1.54 8.54 -12.66
CA LEU A 12 -1.16 8.69 -14.06
C LEU A 12 0.37 8.74 -14.13
N VAL A 13 1.00 7.94 -14.97
CA VAL A 13 2.45 7.82 -15.06
C VAL A 13 2.89 7.92 -16.51
N ALA A 14 4.08 8.48 -16.75
CA ALA A 14 4.66 8.48 -18.09
C ALA A 14 5.26 7.13 -18.43
N ASN A 15 5.13 6.75 -19.70
CA ASN A 15 5.76 5.56 -20.23
C ASN A 15 7.29 5.67 -20.11
N ARG A 16 7.93 4.59 -19.62
CA ARG A 16 9.40 4.53 -19.37
C ARG A 16 9.93 5.61 -18.41
N ALA A 17 9.08 6.17 -17.57
CA ALA A 17 9.49 7.16 -16.58
C ALA A 17 9.67 6.56 -15.19
N TRP A 18 10.28 7.34 -14.30
CA TRP A 18 10.46 6.96 -12.91
C TRP A 18 9.24 7.31 -12.07
N VAL A 19 9.00 6.50 -11.04
CA VAL A 19 8.03 6.79 -9.99
C VAL A 19 8.71 6.51 -8.66
N LEU A 20 8.64 7.45 -7.73
CA LEU A 20 9.01 7.22 -6.33
C LEU A 20 7.77 6.77 -5.56
N LEU A 21 7.91 5.65 -4.87
CA LEU A 21 6.92 5.10 -3.96
C LEU A 21 7.58 4.96 -2.59
N ASN A 22 6.94 5.50 -1.56
CA ASN A 22 7.37 5.31 -0.18
C ASN A 22 6.17 4.95 0.68
N ASP A 23 6.21 3.76 1.26
CA ASP A 23 5.28 3.33 2.31
C ASP A 23 6.07 3.27 3.62
N THR A 24 5.67 4.10 4.58
CA THR A 24 6.25 4.15 5.92
C THR A 24 5.19 3.69 6.93
N ASP A 25 5.54 2.69 7.74
CA ASP A 25 4.65 2.10 8.73
C ASP A 25 5.19 2.29 10.15
N LEU A 26 4.28 2.62 11.07
CA LEU A 26 4.52 2.48 12.51
C LEU A 26 3.50 1.47 13.04
N LEU A 27 3.99 0.31 13.50
CA LEU A 27 3.14 -0.80 13.93
C LEU A 27 3.46 -1.20 15.37
N TRP A 28 2.41 -1.41 16.15
CA TRP A 28 2.43 -2.16 17.39
C TRP A 28 2.02 -3.61 17.11
N LEU A 29 2.78 -4.56 17.66
CA LEU A 29 2.55 -5.98 17.51
C LEU A 29 2.40 -6.62 18.89
N GLN A 30 1.36 -7.42 19.07
CA GLN A 30 1.07 -8.11 20.31
C GLN A 30 0.72 -9.56 20.07
N ASP A 31 1.56 -10.44 20.60
CA ASP A 31 1.27 -11.87 20.64
C ASP A 31 0.30 -12.18 21.78
N LEU A 32 -0.74 -12.96 21.48
CA LEU A 32 -1.69 -13.44 22.47
C LEU A 32 -1.22 -14.80 23.00
N LYS A 33 -1.19 -14.94 24.33
CA LYS A 33 -0.79 -16.16 25.03
C LYS A 33 -1.87 -17.24 24.98
N THR A 34 -2.12 -17.77 23.78
CA THR A 34 -3.03 -18.90 23.52
C THR A 34 -2.27 -20.03 22.83
N PRO A 35 -2.81 -21.28 22.77
CA PRO A 35 -2.11 -22.40 22.14
C PRO A 35 -1.75 -22.20 20.66
N ARG A 36 -2.40 -21.25 19.98
CA ARG A 36 -2.17 -20.92 18.56
C ARG A 36 -1.19 -19.77 18.36
N HIS A 37 -0.85 -19.03 19.41
CA HIS A 37 0.02 -17.85 19.35
C HIS A 37 -0.37 -16.86 18.23
N PRO A 38 -1.63 -16.39 18.16
CA PRO A 38 -2.00 -15.37 17.19
C PRO A 38 -1.38 -14.03 17.57
N THR A 39 -1.12 -13.20 16.56
CA THR A 39 -0.53 -11.86 16.72
C THR A 39 -1.52 -10.83 16.20
N ILE A 40 -1.80 -9.80 16.99
CA ILE A 40 -2.52 -8.60 16.54
C ILE A 40 -1.49 -7.56 16.12
N MET A 41 -1.73 -6.91 14.99
CA MET A 41 -0.96 -5.76 14.51
C MET A 41 -1.90 -4.56 14.41
N ALA A 42 -1.49 -3.43 14.95
CA ALA A 42 -2.24 -2.19 14.83
C ALA A 42 -1.27 -1.01 14.73
N GLY A 43 -1.58 -0.06 13.88
CA GLY A 43 -0.72 1.10 13.69
C GLY A 43 -1.21 2.00 12.58
N VAL A 44 -0.28 2.71 11.97
CA VAL A 44 -0.54 3.70 10.92
C VAL A 44 0.43 3.50 9.76
N ARG A 45 -0.08 3.75 8.54
CA ARG A 45 0.68 3.78 7.30
C ARG A 45 0.59 5.16 6.67
N ALA A 46 1.73 5.68 6.26
CA ALA A 46 1.86 6.86 5.43
C ALA A 46 2.44 6.45 4.06
N SER A 47 1.73 6.77 2.98
CA SER A 47 2.09 6.39 1.61
C SER A 47 2.29 7.63 0.75
N THR A 48 3.47 7.77 0.14
CA THR A 48 3.79 8.85 -0.82
C THR A 48 4.02 8.27 -2.21
N VAL A 49 3.42 8.90 -3.22
CA VAL A 49 3.62 8.58 -4.64
C VAL A 49 4.05 9.84 -5.39
N MET A 50 5.18 9.79 -6.09
CA MET A 50 5.68 10.89 -6.90
C MET A 50 6.05 10.36 -8.30
N PRO A 51 5.16 10.50 -9.29
CA PRO A 51 5.52 10.22 -10.67
C PRO A 51 6.46 11.30 -11.20
N PHE A 52 7.44 10.95 -12.03
CA PHE A 52 8.29 11.93 -12.72
C PHE A 52 7.92 11.92 -14.21
N TYR A 53 7.61 13.09 -14.77
CA TYR A 53 7.25 13.23 -16.18
C TYR A 53 8.43 13.81 -16.96
N PRO A 54 8.90 13.16 -18.04
CA PRO A 54 9.91 13.75 -18.92
C PRO A 54 9.29 14.85 -19.78
N ASP A 55 10.08 15.83 -20.22
CA ASP A 55 9.60 16.94 -21.06
C ASP A 55 8.84 16.48 -22.32
N SER A 56 9.16 15.29 -22.84
CA SER A 56 8.53 14.70 -24.02
C SER A 56 7.04 14.40 -23.88
N VAL A 57 6.49 14.35 -22.66
CA VAL A 57 5.05 14.12 -22.45
C VAL A 57 4.22 15.40 -22.32
N TYR A 58 4.87 16.56 -22.38
CA TYR A 58 4.20 17.86 -22.34
C TYR A 58 3.95 18.36 -23.76
N GLU A 59 2.78 18.95 -24.00
CA GLU A 59 2.47 19.52 -25.31
C GLU A 59 3.15 20.89 -25.48
N PRO A 60 3.45 21.33 -26.73
CA PRO A 60 4.03 22.64 -26.96
C PRO A 60 3.18 23.77 -26.37
N GLY A 61 3.75 24.51 -25.41
CA GLY A 61 3.05 25.59 -24.70
C GLY A 61 2.55 25.20 -23.30
N ASP A 62 2.59 23.92 -22.93
CA ASP A 62 2.27 23.48 -21.57
C ASP A 62 3.35 23.91 -20.57
N PRO A 63 2.95 24.30 -19.34
CA PRO A 63 3.90 24.48 -18.26
C PRO A 63 4.51 23.13 -17.88
N LEU A 64 5.85 23.04 -17.92
CA LEU A 64 6.66 21.88 -17.49
C LEU A 64 6.63 21.71 -15.96
N THR A 65 5.44 21.46 -15.43
CA THR A 65 5.18 21.27 -14.00
C THR A 65 4.51 19.92 -13.80
N ASN A 66 4.72 19.29 -12.65
CA ASN A 66 4.06 18.03 -12.33
C ASN A 66 2.79 18.31 -11.51
N PRO A 67 1.59 18.29 -12.12
CA PRO A 67 0.36 18.55 -11.39
C PRO A 67 -0.13 17.32 -10.59
N ASN A 68 0.45 16.13 -10.81
CA ASN A 68 -0.07 14.86 -10.29
C ASN A 68 0.74 14.32 -9.10
N GLY A 69 1.79 15.03 -8.67
CA GLY A 69 2.64 14.65 -7.55
C GLY A 69 3.16 15.84 -6.73
N PRO A 70 3.58 15.62 -5.47
CA PRO A 70 3.46 14.35 -4.75
C PRO A 70 2.00 14.07 -4.36
N GLN A 71 1.65 12.79 -4.31
CA GLN A 71 0.42 12.31 -3.70
C GLN A 71 0.76 11.76 -2.31
N PHE A 72 -0.11 12.02 -1.33
CA PHE A 72 0.08 11.58 0.04
C PHE A 72 -1.20 10.98 0.59
N ARG A 73 -1.08 9.77 1.14
CA ARG A 73 -2.15 9.05 1.83
C ARG A 73 -1.72 8.69 3.24
N LEU A 74 -2.69 8.68 4.15
CA LEU A 74 -2.48 8.33 5.55
C LEU A 74 -3.69 7.52 6.04
N GLY A 75 -3.44 6.49 6.83
CA GLY A 75 -4.51 5.75 7.47
C GLY A 75 -4.02 4.68 8.44
N PRO A 76 -4.95 4.01 9.13
CA PRO A 76 -4.60 2.90 10.01
C PRO A 76 -4.08 1.71 9.19
N ALA A 77 -3.20 0.95 9.82
CA ALA A 77 -2.72 -0.35 9.34
C ALA A 77 -3.04 -1.41 10.39
N LEU A 78 -3.91 -2.35 10.03
CA LEU A 78 -4.39 -3.41 10.90
C LEU A 78 -3.96 -4.76 10.35
N GLY A 79 -3.61 -5.68 11.25
CA GLY A 79 -3.23 -7.03 10.89
C GLY A 79 -3.63 -8.05 11.93
N TYR A 80 -3.89 -9.26 11.47
CA TYR A 80 -4.18 -10.40 12.33
C TYR A 80 -3.51 -11.65 11.79
N VAL A 81 -2.54 -12.16 12.55
CA VAL A 81 -1.92 -13.47 12.31
C VAL A 81 -2.74 -14.51 13.06
N PHE A 82 -3.37 -15.44 12.35
CA PHE A 82 -4.29 -16.39 12.99
C PHE A 82 -3.54 -17.42 13.86
N TYR A 83 -2.29 -17.74 13.52
CA TYR A 83 -1.41 -18.59 14.31
C TYR A 83 0.05 -18.52 13.86
N ASP A 84 0.97 -18.77 14.79
CA ASP A 84 2.39 -19.03 14.51
C ASP A 84 2.82 -20.37 15.14
N GLN A 85 2.86 -21.41 14.32
CA GLN A 85 3.13 -22.79 14.74
C GLN A 85 4.05 -23.51 13.73
N PRO A 86 5.31 -23.07 13.57
CA PRO A 86 6.20 -23.60 12.54
C PRO A 86 6.49 -25.09 12.71
N GLN A 87 6.44 -25.63 13.94
CA GLN A 87 6.66 -27.06 14.22
C GLN A 87 5.47 -27.96 13.88
N LYS A 88 4.25 -27.42 13.82
CA LYS A 88 3.02 -28.20 13.52
C LYS A 88 2.50 -27.95 12.11
N ARG A 89 2.88 -26.81 11.51
CA ARG A 89 2.33 -26.28 10.26
C ARG A 89 3.43 -25.70 9.36
N ALA A 90 4.55 -26.39 9.23
CA ALA A 90 5.74 -25.91 8.51
C ALA A 90 5.45 -25.42 7.07
N ARG A 91 4.49 -26.03 6.37
CA ARG A 91 4.12 -25.68 4.99
C ARG A 91 3.16 -24.48 4.86
N PHE A 92 2.40 -24.18 5.91
CA PHE A 92 1.39 -23.11 5.89
C PHE A 92 1.25 -22.50 7.29
N ASN A 93 2.14 -21.57 7.57
CA ASN A 93 2.30 -20.88 8.84
C ASN A 93 2.03 -19.38 8.71
N LYS A 94 1.76 -18.70 9.84
CA LYS A 94 1.50 -17.25 9.86
C LYS A 94 0.49 -16.78 8.81
N PRO A 95 -0.66 -17.46 8.60
CA PRO A 95 -1.71 -16.85 7.80
C PRO A 95 -2.06 -15.51 8.45
N THR A 96 -2.03 -14.47 7.64
CA THR A 96 -2.09 -13.09 8.07
C THR A 96 -3.10 -12.37 7.20
N LEU A 97 -4.12 -11.78 7.81
CA LEU A 97 -5.00 -10.83 7.16
C LEU A 97 -4.51 -9.42 7.47
N LEU A 98 -4.36 -8.58 6.45
CA LEU A 98 -4.03 -7.17 6.57
C LEU A 98 -5.18 -6.31 6.02
N LEU A 99 -5.48 -5.21 6.72
CA LEU A 99 -6.47 -4.22 6.34
C LEU A 99 -5.87 -2.83 6.53
N MET A 100 -5.80 -2.05 5.45
CA MET A 100 -5.19 -0.73 5.44
C MET A 100 -6.07 0.25 4.65
N PRO A 101 -7.13 0.82 5.26
CA PRO A 101 -7.83 1.96 4.67
C PRO A 101 -6.95 3.20 4.80
N GLN A 102 -6.74 3.93 3.71
CA GLN A 102 -5.96 5.15 3.69
C GLN A 102 -6.71 6.27 2.97
N TRP A 103 -6.72 7.45 3.58
CA TRP A 103 -7.34 8.64 3.01
C TRP A 103 -6.31 9.48 2.27
N ASN A 104 -6.74 10.09 1.16
CA ASN A 104 -5.92 11.03 0.42
C ASN A 104 -5.86 12.36 1.17
N ILE A 105 -4.68 12.73 1.63
CA ILE A 105 -4.40 14.02 2.27
C ILE A 105 -3.96 15.03 1.21
N LEU A 106 -3.14 14.57 0.26
CA LEU A 106 -2.73 15.34 -0.91
C LEU A 106 -2.96 14.49 -2.16
N HIS A 107 -3.87 14.92 -3.03
CA HIS A 107 -4.12 14.28 -4.32
C HIS A 107 -4.84 15.28 -5.23
N ARG A 108 -4.52 15.29 -6.53
CA ARG A 108 -5.11 16.24 -7.49
C ARG A 108 -6.64 16.12 -7.61
N TRP A 109 -7.15 14.89 -7.50
CA TRP A 109 -8.55 14.55 -7.79
C TRP A 109 -9.37 13.99 -6.62
N ARG A 110 -8.71 13.56 -5.53
CA ARG A 110 -9.32 12.73 -4.46
C ARG A 110 -9.45 13.45 -3.11
N THR A 111 -9.31 14.76 -3.12
CA THR A 111 -9.43 15.65 -1.94
C THR A 111 -10.65 16.57 -2.06
N GLY A 112 -11.69 16.15 -2.77
CA GLY A 112 -12.95 16.89 -2.94
C GLY A 112 -13.23 17.45 -4.33
N ARG A 113 -12.31 17.28 -5.31
CA ARG A 113 -12.52 17.71 -6.69
C ARG A 113 -13.46 16.78 -7.47
N ASP A 114 -13.06 15.52 -7.62
CA ASP A 114 -13.85 14.50 -8.33
C ASP A 114 -14.38 13.43 -7.36
N VAL A 115 -13.61 13.15 -6.30
CA VAL A 115 -13.96 12.18 -5.27
C VAL A 115 -13.95 12.87 -3.90
N SER A 116 -14.96 12.56 -3.09
CA SER A 116 -15.05 13.03 -1.70
C SER A 116 -13.80 12.64 -0.91
N ALA A 117 -13.26 13.59 -0.15
CA ALA A 117 -12.12 13.35 0.75
C ALA A 117 -12.44 12.33 1.84
N ALA A 118 -13.72 12.02 2.10
CA ALA A 118 -14.12 11.00 3.06
C ALA A 118 -13.94 9.56 2.57
N MET A 119 -13.68 9.35 1.27
CA MET A 119 -13.54 8.02 0.67
C MET A 119 -12.09 7.51 0.77
N PRO A 120 -11.81 6.46 1.56
CA PRO A 120 -10.48 5.87 1.61
C PRO A 120 -10.22 4.96 0.41
N THR A 121 -8.95 4.81 0.06
CA THR A 121 -8.46 3.64 -0.66
C THR A 121 -8.29 2.49 0.33
N ILE A 122 -8.88 1.33 0.07
CA ILE A 122 -8.82 0.18 0.98
C ILE A 122 -7.93 -0.90 0.37
N VAL A 123 -6.85 -1.23 1.07
CA VAL A 123 -6.04 -2.42 0.75
C VAL A 123 -6.41 -3.55 1.71
N ILE A 124 -6.74 -4.70 1.14
CA ILE A 124 -6.93 -5.96 1.86
C ILE A 124 -5.92 -6.95 1.29
N ALA A 125 -5.12 -7.57 2.16
CA ALA A 125 -4.15 -8.57 1.74
C ALA A 125 -4.22 -9.80 2.63
N PHE A 126 -4.03 -10.96 2.01
CA PHE A 126 -3.82 -12.22 2.72
C PHE A 126 -2.42 -12.73 2.40
N ALA A 127 -1.63 -12.98 3.45
CA ALA A 127 -0.26 -13.46 3.34
C ALA A 127 -0.05 -14.67 4.25
N PHE A 128 0.91 -15.52 3.92
CA PHE A 128 1.33 -16.63 4.77
C PHE A 128 2.81 -16.94 4.53
N SER A 129 3.43 -17.62 5.47
CA SER A 129 4.79 -18.15 5.35
C SER A 129 4.74 -19.67 5.24
N GLY A 130 5.61 -20.28 4.46
CA GLY A 130 5.67 -21.72 4.34
C GLY A 130 7.05 -22.20 3.93
N GLN A 131 7.45 -23.36 4.44
CA GLN A 131 8.61 -24.08 3.96
C GLN A 131 8.22 -24.91 2.73
N LEU A 132 8.96 -24.74 1.64
CA LEU A 132 8.77 -25.53 0.42
C LEU A 132 9.11 -27.01 0.64
N TRP A 133 10.15 -27.28 1.45
CA TRP A 133 10.66 -28.62 1.76
C TRP A 133 10.74 -28.84 3.28
N GLY A 134 9.60 -29.18 3.90
CA GLY A 134 9.50 -29.53 5.31
C GLY A 134 8.58 -30.74 5.54
N LYS A 135 8.94 -31.62 6.48
CA LYS A 135 8.06 -32.67 7.02
C LYS A 135 7.17 -32.05 8.11
N ASN A 136 5.91 -32.50 8.19
CA ASN A 136 4.95 -32.07 9.20
C ASN A 136 5.28 -32.64 10.58
#